data_AF-A0A920PI07-F1
#
_entry.id   AF-A0A920PI07-F1
#
_cell.length_a   1.000
_cell.length_b   1.000
_cell.length_c   1.000
_cell.angle_alpha   90.00
_cell.angle_beta   90.00
_cell.angle_gamma   90.00
#
_symmetry.space_group_name_H-M   'P 1'
#
loop_
_entity.id
_entity.type
_entity.pdbx_description
1 polymer ?
#
loop_
_entity_poly.entity_id
_entity_poly.type
_entity_poly.pdbx_seq_one_letter_code
_entity_poly.pdbx_strand_id
1 'polypeptide(L)' 'MAVPGNDGEIQGDRFLINPYGWHWSGITASSLVLADAKGNVLEGDNEVEDSAFFIHSRVHVKVPSARVVFHNHMPIRQR' A
#
# COMPACT_ATOMS: atom_id res chain seq x y z
N MET A 1 -2.18 2.20 -2.55
CA MET A 1 -2.76 2.90 -3.71
C MET A 1 -2.22 2.23 -4.95
N ALA A 2 -3.08 1.68 -5.81
CA ALA A 2 -2.65 0.97 -7.01
C ALA A 2 -1.94 1.91 -7.97
N VAL A 3 -0.84 1.44 -8.56
CA VAL A 3 -0.01 2.19 -9.51
C VAL A 3 -0.08 1.49 -10.87
N PRO A 4 -0.27 2.22 -11.98
CA PRO A 4 -0.25 1.62 -13.32
C PRO A 4 1.06 0.92 -13.64
N GLY A 5 0.97 -0.11 -14.48
CA GLY A 5 2.12 -0.69 -15.17
C GLY A 5 2.70 0.26 -16.22
N ASN A 6 3.76 -0.18 -16.91
CA ASN A 6 4.36 0.57 -18.01
C ASN A 6 3.43 0.71 -19.22
N ASP A 7 2.40 -0.15 -19.31
CA ASP A 7 1.32 -0.12 -20.29
C ASP A 7 0.23 0.91 -19.94
N GLY A 8 0.30 1.56 -18.77
CA GLY A 8 -0.70 2.51 -18.29
C GLY A 8 -1.92 1.87 -17.63
N GLU A 9 -1.99 0.55 -17.57
CA GLU A 9 -3.12 -0.18 -17.00
C GLU A 9 -2.89 -0.53 -15.54
N ILE A 10 -3.98 -0.59 -14.76
CA ILE A 10 -3.92 -1.03 -13.36
C ILE A 10 -4.30 -2.50 -13.25
N GLN A 11 -3.31 -3.31 -12.95
CA GLN A 11 -3.46 -4.76 -12.77
C GLN A 11 -3.56 -5.17 -11.28
N GLY A 12 -3.31 -4.22 -10.36
CA GLY A 12 -3.34 -4.46 -8.92
C GLY A 12 -2.09 -5.13 -8.36
N ASP A 13 -1.03 -5.22 -9.16
CA ASP A 13 0.24 -5.86 -8.85
C ASP A 13 1.34 -4.89 -8.41
N ARG A 14 1.11 -3.57 -8.53
CA ARG A 14 1.98 -2.49 -8.04
C ARG A 14 1.17 -1.51 -7.21
N PHE A 15 1.70 -1.09 -6.06
CA PHE A 15 1.00 -0.13 -5.21
C PHE A 15 1.94 0.65 -4.29
N LEU A 16 1.55 1.88 -3.99
CA LEU A 16 2.15 2.70 -2.94
C LEU A 16 1.60 2.31 -1.56
N ILE A 17 2.52 2.19 -0.60
CA ILE A 17 2.23 1.93 0.81
C ILE A 17 3.08 2.84 1.70
N ASN A 18 2.61 3.13 2.92
CA ASN A 18 3.36 3.92 3.88
C ASN A 18 4.60 3.16 4.39
N PRO A 19 5.69 3.86 4.71
CA PRO A 19 6.86 3.27 5.34
C PRO A 19 6.52 2.71 6.73
N TYR A 20 7.17 1.60 7.09
CA TYR A 20 6.98 0.94 8.38
C TYR A 20 7.48 1.79 9.55
N GLY A 21 6.68 1.85 10.62
CA GLY A 21 7.07 2.51 11.88
C GLY A 21 6.95 4.03 11.88
N TRP A 22 6.57 4.65 10.77
CA TRP A 22 6.41 6.10 10.69
C TRP A 22 5.07 6.54 11.28
N HIS A 23 5.10 7.64 12.03
CA HIS A 23 3.87 8.31 12.45
C HIS A 23 3.21 9.02 11.26
N TRP A 24 1.88 9.02 11.19
CA TRP A 24 1.11 9.61 10.08
C TRP A 24 1.46 11.07 9.80
N SER A 25 1.78 11.86 10.83
CA SER A 25 2.17 13.27 10.64
C SER A 25 3.52 13.47 9.96
N GLY A 26 4.34 12.43 9.85
CA GLY A 26 5.63 12.45 9.16
C GLY A 26 5.57 11.95 7.72
N ILE A 27 4.41 11.48 7.24
CA ILE A 27 4.26 10.93 5.90
C ILE A 27 4.27 12.05 4.86
N THR A 28 5.13 11.91 3.86
CA THR A 28 5.20 12.75 2.66
C THR A 28 5.07 11.90 1.39
N ALA A 29 4.85 12.53 0.25
CA ALA A 29 4.83 11.83 -1.04
C ALA A 29 6.15 11.05 -1.29
N SER A 30 7.30 11.64 -0.94
CA SER A 30 8.62 11.02 -1.10
C SER A 30 8.93 9.93 -0.07
N SER A 31 8.16 9.83 1.00
CA SER A 31 8.34 8.77 2.02
C SER A 31 7.68 7.44 1.64
N LEU A 32 6.74 7.46 0.68
CA LEU A 32 5.99 6.29 0.27
C LEU A 32 6.89 5.26 -0.42
N VAL A 33 6.56 3.99 -0.23
CA VAL A 33 7.26 2.87 -0.86
C VAL A 33 6.40 2.31 -1.97
N LEU A 34 6.99 2.12 -3.15
CA LEU A 34 6.36 1.38 -4.24
C LEU A 34 6.71 -0.09 -4.08
N ALA A 35 5.69 -0.93 -3.88
CA ALA A 35 5.85 -2.38 -3.73
C ALA A 35 5.13 -3.14 -4.84
N ASP A 36 5.64 -4.34 -5.16
CA ASP A 36 4.94 -5.31 -6.01
C ASP A 36 4.06 -6.27 -5.19
N ALA A 37 3.25 -7.10 -5.86
CA ALA A 37 2.38 -8.10 -5.21
C ALA A 37 3.12 -9.23 -4.47
N LYS A 38 4.45 -9.30 -4.55
CA LYS A 38 5.30 -10.25 -3.83
C LYS A 38 5.98 -9.61 -2.61
N GLY A 39 5.83 -8.30 -2.41
CA GLY A 39 6.43 -7.56 -1.30
C GLY A 39 7.81 -7.02 -1.62
N ASN A 40 8.25 -7.08 -2.88
CA ASN A 40 9.51 -6.47 -3.27
C ASN A 40 9.32 -4.96 -3.36
N VAL A 41 10.27 -4.21 -2.81
CA VAL A 41 10.37 -2.77 -2.99
C VAL A 41 10.91 -2.48 -4.39
N LEU A 42 10.12 -1.78 -5.19
CA LEU A 42 10.48 -1.35 -6.53
C LEU A 42 11.11 0.04 -6.52
N GLU A 43 10.61 0.94 -5.67
CA GLU A 43 11.12 2.30 -5.48
C GLU A 43 10.94 2.76 -4.02
N GLY A 44 11.90 3.56 -3.54
CA GLY A 44 11.98 4.07 -2.17
C GLY A 44 13.00 3.31 -1.31
N ASP A 45 13.48 3.97 -0.25
CA ASP A 45 14.50 3.42 0.66
C ASP A 45 13.92 2.89 1.98
N ASN A 46 12.61 3.05 2.19
CA ASN A 46 11.96 2.62 3.41
C ASN A 46 11.43 1.18 3.32
N GLU A 47 11.25 0.56 4.47
CA GLU A 47 10.70 -0.79 4.59
C GLU A 47 9.17 -0.80 4.54
N VAL A 48 8.61 -1.90 4.03
CA VAL A 48 7.18 -2.18 4.05
C VAL A 48 6.85 -3.05 5.25
N GLU A 49 5.75 -2.74 5.94
CA GLU A 49 5.26 -3.57 7.03
C GLU A 49 4.50 -4.80 6.51
N ASP A 50 4.84 -5.99 7.01
CA ASP A 50 4.30 -7.26 6.53
C ASP A 50 2.78 -7.34 6.63
N SER A 51 2.17 -6.95 7.76
CA SER A 51 0.74 -7.09 7.96
C SER A 51 -0.07 -6.18 7.01
N ALA A 52 0.37 -4.94 6.84
CA ALA A 52 -0.20 -3.98 5.91
C ALA A 52 0.00 -4.46 4.46
N PHE A 53 1.19 -4.98 4.13
CA PHE A 53 1.44 -5.59 2.83
C PHE A 53 0.46 -6.72 2.53
N PHE A 54 0.28 -7.68 3.44
CA PHE A 54 -0.60 -8.83 3.20
C PHE A 54 -2.06 -8.43 3.01
N ILE A 55 -2.56 -7.43 3.74
CA ILE A 55 -3.94 -6.95 3.55
C ILE A 55 -4.06 -6.22 2.20
N HIS A 56 -3.21 -5.22 1.96
CA HIS A 56 -3.33 -4.34 0.81
C HIS A 56 -3.03 -5.05 -0.53
N SER A 57 -1.97 -5.89 -0.58
CA SER A 57 -1.62 -6.65 -1.78
C SER A 57 -2.74 -7.56 -2.24
N ARG A 58 -3.38 -8.28 -1.30
CA ARG A 58 -4.46 -9.23 -1.63
C ARG A 58 -5.72 -8.53 -2.10
N VAL A 59 -6.03 -7.35 -1.55
CA VAL A 59 -7.17 -6.55 -2.04
C VAL A 59 -6.89 -6.04 -3.44
N HIS A 60 -5.72 -5.44 -3.70
CA HIS A 60 -5.39 -4.90 -5.02
C HIS A 60 -5.37 -5.99 -6.11
N VAL A 61 -4.77 -7.16 -5.83
CA VAL A 61 -4.72 -8.29 -6.78
C VAL A 61 -6.11 -8.87 -7.05
N LYS A 62 -6.96 -9.02 -6.02
CA LYS A 62 -8.30 -9.63 -6.18
C LYS A 62 -9.33 -8.64 -6.73
N VAL A 63 -9.12 -7.35 -6.54
CA VAL A 63 -10.06 -6.31 -6.95
C VAL A 63 -9.29 -5.22 -7.71
N PRO A 64 -8.92 -5.45 -8.99
CA PRO A 64 -8.14 -4.49 -9.77
C PRO A 64 -8.80 -3.11 -9.94
N SER A 65 -10.12 -3.03 -9.80
CA SER A 65 -10.86 -1.76 -9.78
C SER A 65 -10.65 -0.94 -8.50
N ALA A 66 -10.16 -1.55 -7.41
CA ALA A 66 -9.87 -0.87 -6.15
C ALA A 66 -8.56 -0.07 -6.26
N ARG A 67 -8.70 1.22 -6.61
CA ARG A 67 -7.58 2.16 -6.76
C ARG A 67 -6.91 2.50 -5.42
N VAL A 68 -7.69 2.58 -4.35
CA VAL A 68 -7.22 2.94 -3.00
C VAL A 68 -7.88 2.03 -1.98
N VAL A 69 -7.11 1.62 -0.97
CA VAL A 69 -7.55 0.83 0.17
C VAL A 69 -7.12 1.56 1.42
N PHE A 70 -8.04 1.77 2.36
CA PHE A 70 -7.75 2.31 3.67
C PHE A 70 -7.99 1.22 4.72
N HIS A 71 -7.03 1.08 5.62
CA HIS A 71 -7.12 0.20 6.79
C HIS A 71 -6.82 1.05 8.03
N ASN A 72 -7.62 0.92 9.08
CA ASN A 72 -7.46 1.74 10.27
C ASN A 72 -7.82 0.97 11.55
N HIS A 73 -7.12 1.29 12.62
CA HIS A 73 -7.37 0.79 13.98
C HIS A 73 -8.06 1.88 14.80
N MET A 74 -9.34 2.15 14.51
CA MET A 74 -10.10 3.08 15.35
C MET A 74 -10.37 2.46 16.73
N PRO A 75 -10.37 3.26 17.82
CA PRO A 75 -10.92 2.79 19.08
C PRO A 75 -12.37 2.38 18.84
N ILE A 76 -12.71 1.15 19.22
CA ILE A 76 -14.05 0.60 19.05
C ILE A 76 -15.05 1.53 19.75
N ARG A 77 -16.08 2.01 19.03
CA ARG A 77 -17.36 2.26 19.70
C ARG A 77 -17.95 0.90 20.05
N GLN A 78 -17.79 0.48 21.30
CA GLN A 78 -18.55 -0.65 21.84
C GLN A 78 -19.92 -0.06 22.14
N ARG A 79 -20.82 -0.08 21.16
CA ARG A 79 -22.24 0.07 21.39
C ARG A 79 -22.97 -1.01 20.62
#